data_AF-A0AAV1KHT8-F1
#
_entry.id   AF-A0AAV1KHT8-F1
#
_cell.length_a   1.000
_cell.length_b   1.000
_cell.length_c   1.000
_cell.angle_alpha   90.00
_cell.angle_beta   90.00
_cell.angle_gamma   90.00
#
_symmetry.space_group_name_H-M   'P 1'
#
loop_
_entity.id
_entity.type
_entity.pdbx_description
1 polymer ?
#
loop_
_entity_poly.entity_id
_entity_poly.type
_entity_poly.pdbx_seq_one_letter_code
_entity_poly.pdbx_strand_id
1 'polypeptide(L)'
;MSYEREQHRLESLLHELLDDDRPSMSSDSEAGSDIELENPSPNDIQDSNSEEELSDREASGNDSAFYLGKDKSTKWSKESHRQSVRTRSFNIITQLPGPKRVISSEKDPLGIWRHFFDDTIIKIIVEYTNQYIASVKDNYARETYAKQTDFNEVYCLIGLLLLAGVKKSNHLNAEELFRTDGGSVEIFRFSMSAQRFQFLLRALRFDDSTTRIQRKELDKIFHI
;
A
#
# COMPACT_ATOMS: atom_id res chain seq x y z
N MET A 1 6.87 31.46 42.18
CA MET A 1 7.25 30.32 41.30
C MET A 1 8.34 30.87 40.38
N SER A 2 9.61 30.54 40.64
CA SER A 2 10.75 31.17 39.96
C SER A 2 10.88 30.65 38.53
N TYR A 3 10.85 31.55 37.56
CA TYR A 3 10.99 31.28 36.13
C TYR A 3 12.21 30.40 35.80
N GLU A 4 13.29 30.54 36.57
CA GLU A 4 14.52 29.75 36.45
C GLU A 4 14.30 28.24 36.71
N ARG A 5 13.37 27.87 37.59
CA ARG A 5 13.05 26.45 37.83
C ARG A 5 12.31 25.84 36.65
N GLU A 6 11.45 26.63 36.00
CA GLU A 6 10.70 26.14 34.84
C GLU A 6 11.61 26.02 33.62
N GLN A 7 12.57 26.94 33.45
CA GLN A 7 13.60 26.82 32.41
C GLN A 7 14.44 25.57 32.59
N HIS A 8 14.92 25.29 33.81
CA HIS A 8 15.74 24.12 34.07
C HIS A 8 14.97 22.80 33.88
N ARG A 9 13.67 22.80 34.22
CA ARG A 9 12.77 21.68 33.96
C ARG A 9 12.59 21.43 32.45
N LEU A 10 12.43 22.48 31.65
CA LEU A 10 12.26 22.37 30.20
C LEU A 10 13.54 21.88 29.52
N GLU A 11 14.72 22.34 29.96
CA GLU A 11 16.01 21.86 29.45
C GLU A 11 16.24 20.38 29.77
N SER A 12 15.88 19.94 30.98
CA SER A 12 15.97 18.51 31.34
C SER A 12 15.06 17.65 30.47
N LEU A 13 13.86 18.13 30.14
CA LEU A 13 12.90 17.41 29.32
C LEU A 13 13.34 17.33 27.85
N LEU A 14 14.03 18.36 27.35
CA LEU A 14 14.59 18.39 26.00
C LEU A 14 15.75 17.39 25.85
N HIS A 15 16.59 17.25 26.88
CA HIS A 15 17.72 16.32 26.84
C HIS A 15 17.25 14.86 26.87
N GLU A 16 16.21 14.55 27.66
CA GLU A 16 15.61 13.21 27.74
C GLU A 16 15.05 12.74 26.39
N LEU A 17 14.47 13.65 25.60
CA LEU A 17 13.90 13.33 24.28
C LEU A 17 14.95 13.16 23.17
N LEU A 18 16.17 13.66 23.36
CA LEU A 18 17.23 13.60 22.34
C LEU A 18 18.13 12.37 22.47
N ASP A 19 18.11 11.68 23.62
CA ASP A 19 18.95 10.50 23.85
C ASP A 19 18.32 9.18 23.38
N ASP A 20 17.02 9.14 23.08
CA ASP A 20 16.29 7.93 22.67
C ASP A 20 16.37 7.61 21.15
N ASP A 21 16.92 8.52 20.33
CA ASP A 21 17.01 8.37 18.86
C ASP A 21 18.42 7.96 18.36
N ARG A 22 19.08 7.02 19.04
CA ARG A 22 20.26 6.33 18.45
C ARG A 22 19.81 5.02 17.80
N PRO A 23 19.77 4.93 16.45
CA PRO A 23 19.53 3.66 15.79
C PRO A 23 20.70 2.71 16.05
N SER A 24 20.44 1.59 16.73
CA SER A 24 21.39 0.49 16.85
C SER A 24 21.62 -0.14 15.48
N MET A 25 22.76 0.16 14.86
CA MET A 25 23.29 -0.57 13.70
C MET A 25 23.64 -2.01 14.12
N SER A 26 22.69 -2.93 13.97
CA SER A 26 22.97 -4.36 13.93
C SER A 26 23.23 -4.72 12.46
N SER A 27 24.50 -4.94 12.14
CA SER A 27 24.93 -5.52 10.87
C SER A 27 24.82 -7.02 10.99
N ASP A 28 23.80 -7.62 10.36
CA ASP A 28 23.70 -9.06 10.23
C ASP A 28 23.91 -9.44 8.77
N SER A 29 25.04 -10.06 8.51
CA SER A 29 25.49 -10.53 7.21
C SER A 29 25.26 -12.02 7.14
N GLU A 30 24.26 -12.46 6.37
CA GLU A 30 24.01 -13.88 6.12
C GLU A 30 24.14 -14.20 4.63
N ALA A 31 25.12 -15.05 4.35
CA ALA A 31 25.39 -15.61 3.03
C ALA A 31 24.40 -16.77 2.78
N GLY A 32 23.43 -16.53 1.89
CA GLY A 32 22.48 -17.57 1.47
C GLY A 32 23.12 -18.53 0.47
N SER A 33 23.13 -19.83 0.81
CA SER A 33 23.42 -20.91 -0.12
C SER A 33 22.12 -21.36 -0.82
N ASP A 34 22.17 -21.42 -2.14
CA ASP A 34 21.06 -21.84 -3.02
C ASP A 34 20.79 -23.34 -2.88
N ILE A 35 19.55 -23.70 -2.56
CA ILE A 35 19.02 -25.04 -2.79
C ILE A 35 17.63 -24.89 -3.42
N GLU A 36 17.57 -25.05 -4.74
CA GLU A 36 16.33 -25.34 -5.47
C GLU A 36 15.86 -26.76 -5.16
N LEU A 37 14.65 -26.93 -4.65
CA LEU A 37 14.01 -28.25 -4.60
C LEU A 37 12.54 -28.17 -5.06
N GLU A 38 12.24 -29.10 -5.96
CA GLU A 38 10.98 -29.33 -6.66
C GLU A 38 9.79 -29.60 -5.71
N ASN A 39 8.60 -29.19 -6.16
CA ASN A 39 7.31 -29.43 -5.51
C ASN A 39 7.07 -30.92 -5.20
N PRO A 40 6.66 -31.30 -3.97
CA PRO A 40 6.09 -32.62 -3.74
C PRO A 40 4.57 -32.62 -3.97
N SER A 41 4.14 -33.65 -4.68
CA SER A 41 2.75 -34.04 -4.98
C SER A 41 1.88 -34.23 -3.72
N PRO A 42 0.56 -33.96 -3.78
CA PRO A 42 -0.32 -33.95 -2.61
C PRO A 42 -0.91 -35.34 -2.30
N ASN A 43 -0.11 -36.33 -1.87
CA ASN A 43 -0.68 -37.64 -1.58
C ASN A 43 -0.05 -38.50 -0.46
N ASP A 44 0.67 -37.91 0.50
CA ASP A 44 1.11 -38.66 1.69
C ASP A 44 0.45 -38.13 2.97
N ILE A 45 -0.83 -38.46 3.15
CA ILE A 45 -1.48 -38.43 4.46
C ILE A 45 -1.34 -39.84 5.05
N GLN A 46 -0.27 -40.06 5.81
CA GLN A 46 -0.19 -41.19 6.73
C GLN A 46 -0.42 -40.66 8.15
N ASP A 47 -1.68 -40.75 8.57
CA ASP A 47 -2.09 -40.68 9.97
C ASP A 47 -1.47 -41.89 10.69
N SER A 48 -0.44 -41.64 11.50
CA SER A 48 0.04 -42.64 12.45
C SER A 48 -0.89 -42.63 13.67
N ASN A 49 -2.08 -43.22 13.51
CA ASN A 49 -2.95 -43.58 14.62
C ASN A 49 -2.30 -44.71 15.42
N SER A 50 -1.55 -44.36 16.47
CA SER A 50 -1.24 -45.30 17.53
C SER A 50 -2.47 -45.41 18.44
N GLU A 51 -3.32 -46.40 18.16
CA GLU A 51 -4.34 -46.87 19.11
C GLU A 51 -3.63 -47.59 20.27
N GLU A 52 -3.59 -46.96 21.43
CA GLU A 52 -3.26 -47.67 22.67
C GLU A 52 -4.56 -48.19 23.32
N GLU A 53 -4.64 -49.51 23.46
CA GLU A 53 -5.70 -50.21 24.17
C GLU A 53 -5.77 -49.74 25.63
N LEU A 54 -6.91 -49.19 26.02
CA LEU A 54 -7.21 -48.79 27.40
C LEU A 54 -7.49 -50.04 28.24
N SER A 55 -6.56 -50.40 29.12
CA SER A 55 -6.85 -51.30 30.23
C SER A 55 -7.56 -50.52 31.34
N ASP A 56 -8.77 -50.95 31.69
CA ASP A 56 -9.57 -50.45 32.81
C ASP A 56 -8.78 -50.43 34.12
N ARG A 57 -8.54 -49.24 34.67
CA ARG A 57 -8.22 -49.04 36.08
C ARG A 57 -8.74 -47.68 36.55
N GLU A 58 -9.81 -47.72 37.32
CA GLU A 58 -10.32 -46.59 38.08
C GLU A 58 -9.26 -46.12 39.10
N ALA A 59 -8.69 -44.94 38.87
CA ALA A 59 -7.93 -44.20 39.87
C ALA A 59 -8.22 -42.70 39.73
N SER A 60 -8.79 -42.15 40.79
CA SER A 60 -9.09 -40.75 41.02
C SER A 60 -7.86 -39.85 40.87
N GLY A 61 -7.90 -38.95 39.89
CA GLY A 61 -6.91 -37.88 39.67
C GLY A 61 -6.93 -37.48 38.20
N ASN A 62 -7.68 -36.42 37.84
CA ASN A 62 -7.80 -35.98 36.45
C ASN A 62 -6.49 -35.29 36.00
N ASP A 63 -5.44 -36.08 35.80
CA ASP A 63 -4.16 -35.67 35.23
C ASP A 63 -4.24 -35.71 33.70
N SER A 64 -5.26 -35.06 33.15
CA SER A 64 -5.37 -34.89 31.71
C SER A 64 -4.33 -33.87 31.24
N ALA A 65 -3.47 -34.27 30.30
CA ALA A 65 -2.43 -33.42 29.70
C ALA A 65 -2.97 -32.20 28.90
N PHE A 66 -4.28 -32.01 28.85
CA PHE A 66 -4.96 -30.94 28.11
C PHE A 66 -6.19 -30.42 28.86
N TYR A 67 -6.54 -29.15 28.63
CA TYR A 67 -7.85 -28.59 28.95
C TYR A 67 -8.83 -28.88 27.81
N LEU A 68 -10.11 -29.05 28.13
CA LEU A 68 -11.16 -29.20 27.14
C LEU A 68 -11.93 -27.88 26.96
N GLY A 69 -12.14 -27.48 25.71
CA GLY A 69 -12.95 -26.33 25.34
C GLY A 69 -14.41 -26.52 25.72
N LYS A 70 -15.17 -25.42 25.74
CA LYS A 70 -16.61 -25.43 26.07
C LYS A 70 -17.44 -26.29 25.10
N ASP A 71 -16.96 -26.44 23.88
CA ASP A 71 -17.51 -27.29 22.83
C ASP A 71 -17.33 -28.80 23.11
N LYS A 72 -16.57 -29.15 24.15
CA LYS A 72 -16.18 -30.52 24.50
C LYS A 72 -15.36 -31.25 23.43
N SER A 73 -14.93 -30.56 22.36
CA SER A 73 -14.14 -31.12 21.27
C SER A 73 -12.74 -30.54 21.19
N THR A 74 -12.58 -29.24 21.44
CA THR A 74 -11.27 -28.59 21.31
C THR A 74 -10.41 -28.94 22.52
N LYS A 75 -9.21 -29.52 22.30
CA LYS A 75 -8.25 -29.85 23.35
C LYS A 75 -7.09 -28.85 23.34
N TRP A 76 -6.79 -28.26 24.50
CA TRP A 76 -5.69 -27.31 24.71
C TRP A 76 -4.61 -27.97 25.57
N SER A 77 -3.47 -28.33 24.99
CA SER A 77 -2.36 -28.93 25.74
C SER A 77 -1.92 -28.03 26.91
N LYS A 78 -1.71 -28.64 28.09
CA LYS A 78 -1.10 -27.98 29.25
C LYS A 78 0.41 -27.87 29.13
N GLU A 79 1.00 -28.77 28.35
CA GLU A 79 2.43 -28.83 28.13
C GLU A 79 2.82 -28.06 26.87
N SER A 80 3.97 -27.39 26.94
CA SER A 80 4.58 -26.77 25.77
C SER A 80 4.92 -27.84 24.73
N HIS A 81 4.68 -27.54 23.46
CA HIS A 81 5.02 -28.46 22.38
C HIS A 81 6.53 -28.74 22.37
N ARG A 82 6.91 -29.99 22.09
CA ARG A 82 8.31 -30.37 21.90
C ARG A 82 8.91 -29.55 20.75
N GLN A 83 9.93 -28.74 21.04
CA GLN A 83 10.55 -27.83 20.07
C GLN A 83 11.44 -28.54 19.04
N SER A 84 11.85 -29.79 19.30
CA SER A 84 12.67 -30.61 18.39
C SER A 84 11.80 -31.49 17.47
N VAL A 85 10.81 -30.88 16.81
CA VAL A 85 9.94 -31.56 15.85
C VAL A 85 9.95 -30.77 14.55
N ARG A 86 9.93 -31.47 13.42
CA ARG A 86 9.81 -30.85 12.09
C ARG A 86 8.57 -29.93 12.06
N THR A 87 8.76 -28.69 11.62
CA THR A 87 7.66 -27.74 11.38
C THR A 87 6.65 -28.37 10.40
N ARG A 88 5.38 -28.37 10.79
CA ARG A 88 4.30 -28.91 9.94
C ARG A 88 4.28 -28.19 8.60
N SER A 89 4.02 -28.91 7.51
CA SER A 89 4.08 -28.36 6.14
C SER A 89 3.26 -27.08 5.95
N PHE A 90 2.07 -27.01 6.55
CA PHE A 90 1.20 -25.83 6.49
C PHE A 90 1.70 -24.61 7.28
N ASN A 91 2.67 -24.79 8.19
CA ASN A 91 3.32 -23.71 8.94
C ASN A 91 4.63 -23.24 8.27
N ILE A 92 5.03 -23.87 7.15
CA ILE A 92 6.21 -23.44 6.41
C ILE A 92 5.82 -22.19 5.61
N ILE A 93 6.39 -21.05 5.98
CA ILE A 93 6.26 -19.82 5.22
C ILE A 93 7.14 -19.95 3.97
N THR A 94 6.53 -20.27 2.83
CA THR A 94 7.23 -20.44 1.55
C THR A 94 7.41 -19.13 0.79
N GLN A 95 6.57 -18.13 1.06
CA GLN A 95 6.68 -16.81 0.45
C GLN A 95 7.14 -15.80 1.48
N LEU A 96 8.37 -15.32 1.29
CA LEU A 96 8.91 -14.23 2.07
C LEU A 96 8.19 -12.92 1.71
N PRO A 97 7.98 -12.03 2.69
CA PRO A 97 7.44 -10.70 2.42
C PRO A 97 8.39 -9.92 1.52
N GLY A 98 7.86 -9.29 0.47
CA GLY A 98 8.66 -8.45 -0.43
C GLY A 98 8.06 -8.30 -1.83
N PRO A 99 8.61 -7.41 -2.66
CA PRO A 99 8.24 -7.31 -4.05
C PRO A 99 8.58 -8.60 -4.79
N LYS A 100 7.76 -8.98 -5.76
CA LYS A 100 8.06 -10.13 -6.63
C LYS A 100 9.42 -9.90 -7.31
N ARG A 101 10.20 -10.98 -7.49
CA ARG A 101 11.55 -10.94 -8.08
C ARG A 101 11.63 -10.15 -9.40
N VAL A 102 10.57 -10.19 -10.21
CA VAL A 102 10.45 -9.45 -11.49
C VAL A 102 10.58 -7.93 -11.31
N ILE A 103 10.16 -7.40 -10.15
CA ILE A 103 10.13 -5.96 -9.83
C ILE A 103 11.26 -5.61 -8.83
N SER A 104 11.85 -6.61 -8.18
CA SER A 104 12.79 -6.43 -7.08
C SER A 104 14.12 -5.75 -7.46
N SER A 105 14.45 -5.66 -8.75
CA SER A 105 15.67 -5.00 -9.21
C SER A 105 15.51 -3.48 -9.41
N GLU A 106 14.27 -2.99 -9.53
CA GLU A 106 14.02 -1.57 -9.78
C GLU A 106 14.24 -0.76 -8.50
N LYS A 107 15.11 0.25 -8.60
CA LYS A 107 15.46 1.13 -7.48
C LYS A 107 15.10 2.58 -7.77
N ASP A 108 14.84 2.92 -9.03
CA ASP A 108 14.42 4.26 -9.39
C ASP A 108 12.98 4.50 -8.93
N PRO A 109 12.71 5.54 -8.13
CA PRO A 109 11.35 5.83 -7.66
C PRO A 109 10.33 6.01 -8.78
N LEU A 110 10.74 6.59 -9.92
CA LEU A 110 9.85 6.76 -11.06
C LEU A 110 9.57 5.42 -11.75
N GLY A 111 10.60 4.57 -11.93
CA GLY A 111 10.44 3.20 -12.39
C GLY A 111 9.47 2.39 -11.51
N ILE A 112 9.64 2.47 -10.18
CA ILE A 112 8.74 1.83 -9.22
C ILE A 112 7.30 2.34 -9.37
N TRP A 113 7.12 3.65 -9.48
CA TRP A 113 5.80 4.25 -9.62
C TRP A 113 5.07 3.82 -10.92
N ARG A 114 5.81 3.66 -12.03
CA ARG A 114 5.26 3.18 -13.31
C ARG A 114 4.72 1.75 -13.27
N HIS A 115 5.11 0.94 -12.28
CA HIS A 115 4.49 -0.37 -12.08
C HIS A 115 3.06 -0.29 -11.54
N PHE A 116 2.69 0.82 -10.89
CA PHE A 116 1.33 1.06 -10.41
C PHE A 116 0.48 1.85 -11.41
N PHE A 117 1.12 2.78 -12.12
CA PHE A 117 0.52 3.58 -13.19
C PHE A 117 1.27 3.31 -14.49
N ASP A 118 0.85 2.25 -15.18
CA ASP A 118 1.46 1.87 -16.44
C ASP A 118 1.04 2.81 -17.59
N ASP A 119 1.76 2.73 -18.71
CA ASP A 119 1.45 3.54 -19.89
C ASP A 119 0.06 3.24 -20.46
N THR A 120 -0.50 2.05 -20.19
CA THR A 120 -1.86 1.66 -20.57
C THR A 120 -2.90 2.50 -19.84
N ILE A 121 -2.78 2.63 -18.51
CA ILE A 121 -3.66 3.48 -17.70
C ILE A 121 -3.58 4.93 -18.17
N ILE A 122 -2.37 5.45 -18.38
CA ILE A 122 -2.19 6.84 -18.83
C ILE A 122 -2.81 7.04 -20.22
N LYS A 123 -2.64 6.07 -21.14
CA LYS A 123 -3.24 6.11 -22.46
C LYS A 123 -4.78 6.18 -22.39
N ILE A 124 -5.39 5.34 -21.55
CA ILE A 124 -6.85 5.33 -21.31
C ILE A 124 -7.31 6.70 -20.82
N ILE A 125 -6.60 7.27 -19.84
CA ILE A 125 -6.91 8.59 -19.28
C ILE A 125 -6.84 9.66 -20.39
N VAL A 126 -5.76 9.70 -21.17
CA VAL A 126 -5.57 10.68 -22.25
C VAL A 126 -6.69 10.55 -23.30
N GLU A 127 -6.98 9.32 -23.74
CA GLU A 127 -7.96 9.04 -24.79
C GLU A 127 -9.37 9.52 -24.40
N TYR A 128 -9.87 9.08 -23.24
CA TYR A 128 -11.24 9.41 -22.83
C TYR A 128 -11.37 10.83 -22.29
N THR A 129 -10.32 11.39 -21.71
CA THR A 129 -10.28 12.82 -21.37
C THR A 129 -10.38 13.66 -22.65
N ASN A 130 -9.67 13.29 -23.72
CA ASN A 130 -9.77 13.98 -25.00
C ASN A 130 -11.14 13.80 -25.68
N GLN A 131 -11.76 12.63 -25.55
CA GLN A 131 -13.14 12.40 -26.00
C GLN A 131 -14.11 13.40 -25.31
N TYR A 132 -13.97 13.57 -23.99
CA TYR A 132 -14.77 14.55 -23.26
C TYR A 132 -14.45 16.00 -23.64
N ILE A 133 -13.17 16.38 -23.72
CA ILE A 133 -12.75 17.72 -24.14
C ILE A 133 -13.36 18.07 -25.50
N ALA A 134 -13.34 17.14 -26.46
CA ALA A 134 -13.93 17.35 -27.78
C ALA A 134 -15.43 17.65 -27.75
N SER A 135 -16.17 17.11 -26.77
CA SER A 135 -17.61 17.35 -26.60
C SER A 135 -17.95 18.69 -25.93
N VAL A 136 -17.02 19.26 -25.16
CA VAL A 136 -17.26 20.51 -24.41
C VAL A 136 -16.52 21.71 -24.99
N LYS A 137 -15.60 21.51 -25.94
CA LYS A 137 -14.72 22.56 -26.46
C LYS A 137 -15.47 23.79 -26.98
N ASP A 138 -16.64 23.59 -27.59
CA ASP A 138 -17.43 24.67 -28.20
C ASP A 138 -18.09 25.58 -27.14
N ASN A 139 -18.16 25.13 -25.89
CA ASN A 139 -18.62 25.95 -24.76
C ASN A 139 -17.58 26.98 -24.30
N TYR A 140 -16.35 26.91 -24.82
CA TYR A 140 -15.25 27.79 -24.41
C TYR A 140 -14.96 28.82 -25.49
N ALA A 141 -15.00 30.10 -25.11
CA ALA A 141 -14.74 31.21 -26.03
C ALA A 141 -13.29 31.24 -26.59
N ARG A 142 -12.33 30.61 -25.90
CA ARG A 142 -10.95 30.48 -26.36
C ARG A 142 -10.60 29.01 -26.55
N GLU A 143 -10.26 28.65 -27.77
CA GLU A 143 -9.81 27.30 -28.14
C GLU A 143 -8.63 26.83 -27.29
N THR A 144 -7.75 27.76 -26.87
CA THR A 144 -6.59 27.46 -26.03
C THR A 144 -6.94 26.84 -24.68
N TYR A 145 -8.13 27.12 -24.14
CA TYR A 145 -8.56 26.58 -22.85
C TYR A 145 -9.01 25.12 -22.93
N ALA A 146 -9.65 24.74 -24.05
CA ALA A 146 -10.15 23.41 -24.29
C ALA A 146 -9.28 22.61 -25.28
N LYS A 147 -7.96 22.85 -25.25
CA LYS A 147 -7.01 22.03 -26.01
C LYS A 147 -7.01 20.60 -25.51
N GLN A 148 -6.81 19.66 -26.44
CA GLN A 148 -6.57 18.26 -26.12
C GLN A 148 -5.34 18.12 -25.22
N THR A 149 -5.35 17.10 -24.38
CA THR A 149 -4.26 16.73 -23.47
C THR A 149 -3.40 15.63 -24.10
N ASP A 150 -2.18 15.48 -23.58
CA ASP A 150 -1.23 14.46 -24.01
C ASP A 150 -0.67 13.68 -22.80
N PHE A 151 0.16 12.68 -23.08
CA PHE A 151 0.79 11.86 -22.05
C PHE A 151 1.59 12.69 -21.04
N ASN A 152 2.36 13.66 -21.50
CA ASN A 152 3.23 14.46 -20.64
C ASN A 152 2.41 15.39 -19.74
N GLU A 153 1.33 15.97 -20.26
CA GLU A 153 0.43 16.84 -19.50
C GLU A 153 -0.32 16.05 -18.42
N VAL A 154 -0.76 14.83 -18.71
CA VAL A 154 -1.37 13.94 -17.71
C VAL A 154 -0.35 13.51 -16.65
N TYR A 155 0.88 13.13 -17.05
CA TYR A 155 1.96 12.86 -16.10
C TYR A 155 2.27 14.07 -15.22
N CYS A 156 2.31 15.26 -15.82
CA CYS A 156 2.53 16.52 -15.12
C CYS A 156 1.41 16.80 -14.11
N LEU A 157 0.15 16.62 -14.51
CA LEU A 157 -1.01 16.78 -13.62
C LEU A 157 -0.92 15.85 -12.40
N ILE A 158 -0.64 14.56 -12.63
CA ILE A 158 -0.49 13.59 -11.54
C ILE A 158 0.70 13.95 -10.64
N GLY A 159 1.83 14.36 -11.23
CA GLY A 159 2.99 14.84 -10.49
C GLY A 159 2.68 16.03 -9.60
N LEU A 160 1.88 17.00 -10.07
CA LEU A 160 1.42 18.13 -9.26
C LEU A 160 0.48 17.71 -8.13
N LEU A 161 -0.39 16.72 -8.34
CA LEU A 161 -1.25 16.16 -7.30
C LEU A 161 -0.44 15.44 -6.21
N LEU A 162 0.56 14.64 -6.61
CA LEU A 162 1.49 13.99 -5.69
C LEU A 162 2.28 15.03 -4.90
N LEU A 163 2.79 16.08 -5.56
CA LEU A 163 3.50 17.18 -4.91
C LEU A 163 2.62 17.91 -3.89
N ALA A 164 1.34 18.16 -4.21
CA ALA A 164 0.39 18.75 -3.27
C ALA A 164 0.19 17.87 -2.03
N GLY A 165 0.13 16.54 -2.21
CA GLY A 165 0.09 15.58 -1.11
C GLY A 165 1.33 15.65 -0.22
N VAL A 166 2.52 15.62 -0.82
CA VAL A 166 3.82 15.73 -0.10
C VAL A 166 3.91 17.03 0.69
N LYS A 167 3.42 18.14 0.14
CA LYS A 167 3.41 19.44 0.80
C LYS A 167 2.28 19.62 1.83
N LYS A 168 1.45 18.58 2.06
CA LYS A 168 0.27 18.63 2.94
C LYS A 168 -0.70 19.77 2.56
N SER A 169 -0.77 20.07 1.26
CA SER A 169 -1.55 21.16 0.68
C SER A 169 -2.81 20.68 -0.04
N ASN A 170 -3.25 19.45 0.23
CA ASN A 170 -4.40 18.80 -0.42
C ASN A 170 -5.75 19.49 -0.16
N HIS A 171 -5.84 20.31 0.89
CA HIS A 171 -7.02 21.08 1.24
C HIS A 171 -7.01 22.50 0.66
N LEU A 172 -5.87 22.94 0.10
CA LEU A 172 -5.75 24.26 -0.50
C LEU A 172 -6.47 24.28 -1.85
N ASN A 173 -7.01 25.45 -2.19
CA ASN A 173 -7.59 25.65 -3.51
C ASN A 173 -6.48 25.81 -4.57
N ALA A 174 -6.85 25.69 -5.84
CA ALA A 174 -5.90 25.83 -6.94
C ALA A 174 -5.34 27.26 -7.09
N GLU A 175 -5.96 28.29 -6.54
CA GLU A 175 -5.38 29.65 -6.56
C GLU A 175 -4.22 29.75 -5.56
N GLU A 176 -4.36 29.14 -4.39
CA GLU A 176 -3.35 29.06 -3.34
C GLU A 176 -2.14 28.22 -3.76
N LEU A 177 -2.38 27.06 -4.39
CA LEU A 177 -1.32 26.21 -4.92
C LEU A 177 -0.47 26.92 -5.99
N PHE A 178 -1.05 27.87 -6.73
CA PHE A 178 -0.40 28.55 -7.85
C PHE A 178 -0.07 30.03 -7.58
N ARG A 179 -0.01 30.46 -6.30
CA ARG A 179 0.35 31.85 -5.94
C ARG A 179 1.72 32.25 -6.49
N THR A 180 1.95 33.54 -6.63
CA THR A 180 3.23 34.10 -7.10
C THR A 180 3.95 34.94 -6.04
N ASP A 181 3.42 35.00 -4.82
CA ASP A 181 3.92 35.81 -3.71
C ASP A 181 5.03 35.13 -2.89
N GLY A 182 5.54 34.01 -3.37
CA GLY A 182 6.55 33.20 -2.68
C GLY A 182 5.99 32.20 -1.66
N GLY A 183 4.67 32.21 -1.39
CA GLY A 183 4.05 31.25 -0.47
C GLY A 183 3.81 29.86 -1.07
N SER A 184 3.81 29.74 -2.39
CA SER A 184 3.61 28.48 -3.10
C SER A 184 4.92 27.91 -3.66
N VAL A 185 4.95 26.59 -3.85
CA VAL A 185 6.05 25.92 -4.54
C VAL A 185 6.02 26.29 -6.02
N GLU A 186 7.12 26.85 -6.53
CA GLU A 186 7.15 27.40 -7.89
C GLU A 186 6.91 26.35 -8.98
N ILE A 187 7.17 25.08 -8.68
CA ILE A 187 6.92 23.94 -9.57
C ILE A 187 5.48 23.95 -10.10
N PHE A 188 4.47 24.33 -9.29
CA PHE A 188 3.08 24.40 -9.76
C PHE A 188 2.95 25.33 -10.97
N ARG A 189 3.39 26.58 -10.82
CA ARG A 189 3.27 27.61 -11.88
C ARG A 189 4.22 27.42 -13.05
N PHE A 190 5.37 26.77 -12.83
CA PHE A 190 6.32 26.44 -13.90
C PHE A 190 5.88 25.24 -14.74
N SER A 191 5.03 24.39 -14.19
CA SER A 191 4.56 23.18 -14.86
C SER A 191 3.36 23.45 -15.77
N MET A 192 2.32 24.12 -15.27
CA MET A 192 1.14 24.52 -16.04
C MET A 192 0.44 25.73 -15.41
N SER A 193 -0.56 26.30 -16.08
CA SER A 193 -1.36 27.37 -15.49
C SER A 193 -2.41 26.82 -14.51
N ALA A 194 -2.77 27.60 -13.48
CA ALA A 194 -3.84 27.25 -12.54
C ALA A 194 -5.17 26.97 -13.26
N GLN A 195 -5.46 27.74 -14.30
CA GLN A 195 -6.65 27.58 -15.15
C GLN A 195 -6.64 26.23 -15.87
N ARG A 196 -5.50 25.83 -16.45
CA ARG A 196 -5.37 24.55 -17.14
C ARG A 196 -5.43 23.38 -16.17
N PHE A 197 -4.78 23.48 -15.02
CA PHE A 197 -4.86 22.50 -13.94
C PHE A 197 -6.32 22.25 -13.52
N GLN A 198 -7.08 23.31 -13.21
CA GLN A 198 -8.48 23.18 -12.86
C GLN A 198 -9.36 22.64 -14.00
N PHE A 199 -9.06 23.01 -15.25
CA PHE A 199 -9.77 22.48 -16.41
C PHE A 199 -9.58 20.98 -16.54
N LEU A 200 -8.32 20.50 -16.50
CA LEU A 200 -8.00 19.08 -16.61
C LEU A 200 -8.63 18.27 -15.47
N LEU A 201 -8.58 18.77 -14.22
CA LEU A 201 -9.25 18.09 -13.09
C LEU A 201 -10.76 17.88 -13.31
N ARG A 202 -11.44 18.80 -13.98
CA ARG A 202 -12.86 18.64 -14.33
C ARG A 202 -13.08 17.73 -15.54
N ALA A 203 -12.10 17.70 -16.45
CA ALA A 203 -12.17 16.98 -17.71
C ALA A 203 -11.73 15.51 -17.64
N LEU A 204 -10.98 15.10 -16.61
CA LEU A 204 -10.46 13.74 -16.45
C LEU A 204 -11.56 12.68 -16.60
N ARG A 205 -11.35 11.71 -17.48
CA ARG A 205 -12.21 10.53 -17.66
C ARG A 205 -11.36 9.26 -17.74
N PHE A 206 -11.97 8.16 -17.32
CA PHE A 206 -11.34 6.84 -17.26
C PHE A 206 -12.04 5.82 -18.17
N ASP A 207 -13.10 6.24 -18.87
CA ASP A 207 -14.02 5.33 -19.52
C ASP A 207 -14.61 5.90 -20.82
N ASP A 208 -14.97 5.02 -21.75
CA ASP A 208 -15.65 5.40 -22.98
C ASP A 208 -17.10 5.81 -22.69
N SER A 209 -17.41 7.07 -23.03
CA SER A 209 -18.76 7.62 -22.89
C SER A 209 -19.82 6.89 -23.73
N THR A 210 -19.45 6.29 -24.86
CA THR A 210 -20.39 5.65 -25.79
C THR A 210 -20.93 4.32 -25.26
N THR A 211 -20.10 3.56 -24.55
CA THR A 211 -20.45 2.24 -23.99
C THR A 211 -21.01 2.33 -22.57
N ARG A 212 -21.00 3.53 -21.98
CA ARG A 212 -21.33 3.76 -20.57
C ARG A 212 -22.74 3.30 -20.18
N ILE A 213 -23.72 3.52 -21.05
CA ILE A 213 -25.12 3.13 -20.79
C ILE A 213 -25.25 1.62 -20.66
N GLN A 214 -24.59 0.86 -21.55
CA GLN A 214 -24.62 -0.60 -21.53
C GLN A 214 -23.89 -1.15 -20.29
N ARG A 215 -22.71 -0.60 -19.96
CA ARG A 215 -21.93 -1.04 -18.78
C ARG A 215 -22.65 -0.76 -17.45
N LYS A 216 -23.41 0.34 -17.38
CA LYS A 216 -24.21 0.71 -16.21
C LYS A 216 -25.27 -0.33 -15.84
N GLU A 217 -25.80 -1.07 -16.81
CA GLU A 217 -26.77 -2.14 -16.57
C GLU A 217 -26.12 -3.37 -15.92
N LEU A 218 -24.82 -3.59 -16.15
CA LEU A 218 -24.08 -4.76 -15.68
C LEU A 218 -23.35 -4.51 -14.36
N ASP A 219 -22.75 -3.32 -14.20
CA ASP A 219 -21.89 -2.99 -13.07
C ASP A 219 -22.21 -1.57 -12.54
N LYS A 220 -22.11 -1.40 -11.22
CA LYS A 220 -22.25 -0.11 -10.53
C LYS A 220 -20.98 0.75 -10.62
N ILE A 221 -19.81 0.14 -10.88
CA ILE A 221 -18.51 0.82 -10.95
C ILE A 221 -18.12 1.15 -12.42
N PHE A 222 -19.06 1.06 -13.35
CA PHE A 222 -18.88 1.22 -14.80
C PHE A 222 -18.16 2.49 -15.33
N HIS A 223 -17.93 3.49 -14.48
CA HIS A 223 -17.39 4.81 -14.85
C HIS A 223 -15.93 5.02 -14.40
N ILE A 224 -15.33 4.02 -13.77
CA ILE A 224 -13.92 3.95 -13.35
C ILE A 224 -13.23 2.91 -14.22
#